data_AF-A0A915EFX7-F1
#
_entry.id   AF-A0A915EFX7-F1
#
_cell.length_a   1.000
_cell.length_b   1.000
_cell.length_c   1.000
_cell.angle_alpha   90.00
_cell.angle_beta   90.00
_cell.angle_gamma   90.00
#
_symmetry.space_group_name_H-M   'P 1'
#
loop_
_entity.id
_entity.type
_entity.pdbx_description
1 polymer ?
#
loop_
_entity_poly.entity_id
_entity_poly.type
_entity_poly.pdbx_seq_one_letter_code
_entity_poly.pdbx_strand_id
1 'polypeptide(L)'
;MNFTASEVDEKTAVEDKSSSDQIGVTLHDVWDYNLREEFDKMLTLIDDYPFVAMDTEFPGVVVNPVGSFLNKEDFNYKQLYCNVNVLKLIQVGFTFVDSSGCLPPKNDIWQFNFHFDLDKDMFSEASIELLKTAGFNFDRHRNEGISMMEFGELLTISGLLADKRITWITFHSSFDFGYLIKSMS
;
A
#
# COMPACT_ATOMS: atom_id res chain seq x y z
N MET A 1 -26.17 -44.42 -58.64
CA MET A 1 -27.02 -43.22 -58.44
C MET A 1 -28.32 -43.65 -57.76
N ASN A 2 -28.89 -42.75 -56.93
CA ASN A 2 -29.89 -42.91 -55.84
C ASN A 2 -29.20 -42.81 -54.46
N PHE A 3 -29.50 -41.91 -53.52
CA PHE A 3 -30.64 -41.01 -53.20
C PHE A 3 -30.08 -39.74 -52.47
N THR A 4 -30.51 -38.50 -52.82
CA THR A 4 -31.35 -37.52 -52.06
C THR A 4 -31.11 -37.39 -50.53
N ALA A 5 -31.30 -36.29 -49.81
CA ALA A 5 -31.43 -34.83 -49.95
C ALA A 5 -31.82 -34.32 -48.53
N SER A 6 -31.28 -33.20 -48.06
CA SER A 6 -31.75 -32.26 -46.99
C SER A 6 -30.53 -31.70 -46.23
N GLU A 7 -30.18 -30.41 -46.34
CA GLU A 7 -30.76 -29.17 -45.79
C GLU A 7 -30.13 -28.77 -44.44
N VAL A 8 -29.65 -27.51 -44.40
CA VAL A 8 -29.30 -26.63 -43.26
C VAL A 8 -28.18 -27.12 -42.30
N ASP A 9 -27.33 -26.30 -41.67
CA ASP A 9 -27.50 -24.96 -41.13
C ASP A 9 -26.16 -24.24 -40.92
N GLU A 10 -26.26 -22.92 -40.80
CA GLU A 10 -25.20 -21.96 -40.50
C GLU A 10 -24.32 -22.36 -39.31
N LYS A 11 -23.01 -22.16 -39.47
CA LYS A 11 -22.03 -22.28 -38.38
C LYS A 11 -22.37 -21.24 -37.29
N THR A 12 -22.95 -21.72 -36.21
CA THR A 12 -23.14 -20.97 -34.97
C THR A 12 -21.76 -20.58 -34.43
N ALA A 13 -21.53 -19.28 -34.29
CA ALA A 13 -20.44 -18.74 -33.50
C ALA A 13 -20.63 -19.21 -32.05
N VAL A 14 -19.59 -19.83 -31.48
CA VAL A 14 -19.53 -20.08 -30.05
C VAL A 14 -19.30 -18.72 -29.39
N GLU A 15 -20.35 -18.14 -28.82
CA GLU A 15 -20.23 -17.01 -27.91
C GLU A 15 -19.39 -17.45 -26.71
N ASP A 16 -18.16 -16.96 -26.66
CA ASP A 16 -17.30 -17.03 -25.48
C ASP A 16 -17.85 -16.03 -24.44
N LYS A 17 -18.86 -16.45 -23.68
CA LYS A 17 -19.30 -15.72 -22.48
C LYS A 17 -18.32 -15.99 -21.35
N SER A 18 -17.09 -15.49 -21.48
CA SER A 18 -16.28 -15.15 -20.31
C SER A 18 -16.77 -13.79 -19.80
N SER A 19 -17.86 -13.79 -19.03
CA SER A 19 -18.09 -12.69 -18.09
C SER A 19 -17.04 -12.83 -16.98
N SER A 20 -15.80 -12.45 -17.28
CA SER A 20 -14.92 -11.99 -16.22
C SER A 20 -15.53 -10.68 -15.74
N ASP A 21 -16.41 -10.75 -14.75
CA ASP A 21 -16.58 -9.62 -13.86
C ASP A 21 -15.19 -9.37 -13.30
N GLN A 22 -14.46 -8.43 -13.89
CA GLN A 22 -13.31 -7.85 -13.22
C GLN A 22 -13.88 -7.33 -11.91
N ILE A 23 -13.55 -8.00 -10.81
CA ILE A 23 -13.83 -7.53 -9.46
C ILE A 23 -13.08 -6.20 -9.38
N GLY A 24 -13.78 -5.12 -9.71
CA GLY A 24 -13.20 -3.79 -9.76
C GLY A 24 -12.76 -3.43 -8.36
N VAL A 25 -11.46 -3.23 -8.20
CA VAL A 25 -10.87 -2.72 -6.96
C VAL A 25 -11.09 -1.21 -6.93
N THR A 26 -11.57 -0.70 -5.81
CA THR A 26 -11.73 0.74 -5.60
C THR A 26 -10.53 1.25 -4.84
N LEU A 27 -9.59 1.88 -5.56
CA LEU A 27 -8.43 2.53 -4.96
C LEU A 27 -8.81 3.92 -4.43
N HIS A 28 -8.67 4.11 -3.13
CA HIS A 28 -8.80 5.40 -2.47
C HIS A 28 -7.42 6.06 -2.40
N ASP A 29 -7.17 6.96 -3.34
CA ASP A 29 -5.99 7.83 -3.33
C ASP A 29 -6.15 8.91 -2.23
N VAL A 30 -5.42 8.74 -1.13
CA VAL A 30 -5.48 9.62 0.04
C VAL A 30 -4.35 10.64 0.00
N TRP A 31 -4.74 11.89 0.11
CA TRP A 31 -3.93 13.10 0.16
C TRP A 31 -4.34 13.92 1.39
N ASP A 32 -3.68 15.04 1.64
CA ASP A 32 -3.93 15.85 2.83
C ASP A 32 -5.41 16.27 2.96
N TYR A 33 -6.04 16.66 1.86
CA TYR A 33 -7.40 17.20 1.86
C TYR A 33 -8.51 16.17 2.17
N ASN A 34 -8.28 14.87 1.96
CA ASN A 34 -9.27 13.80 2.23
C ASN A 34 -8.83 12.82 3.32
N LEU A 35 -7.68 13.06 3.97
CA LEU A 35 -7.09 12.17 4.96
C LEU A 35 -8.10 11.71 6.03
N ARG A 36 -8.79 12.65 6.66
CA ARG A 36 -9.72 12.36 7.76
C ARG A 36 -10.96 11.59 7.29
N GLU A 37 -11.50 11.96 6.15
CA GLU A 37 -12.67 11.28 5.56
C GLU A 37 -12.35 9.81 5.25
N GLU A 38 -11.17 9.54 4.70
CA GLU A 38 -10.75 8.18 4.36
C GLU A 38 -10.42 7.34 5.59
N PHE A 39 -9.81 7.95 6.62
CA PHE A 39 -9.67 7.29 7.92
C PHE A 39 -11.02 6.87 8.48
N ASP A 40 -12.01 7.78 8.53
CA ASP A 40 -13.34 7.46 9.05
C ASP A 40 -13.98 6.28 8.30
N LYS A 41 -13.83 6.19 6.98
CA LYS A 41 -14.30 5.05 6.18
C LYS A 41 -13.59 3.75 6.57
N MET A 42 -12.26 3.75 6.67
CA MET A 42 -11.49 2.57 7.08
C MET A 42 -11.90 2.06 8.46
N LEU A 43 -12.14 2.97 9.41
CA LEU A 43 -12.52 2.60 10.78
C LEU A 43 -13.82 1.81 10.83
N THR A 44 -14.74 2.02 9.89
CA THR A 44 -16.00 1.25 9.81
C THR A 44 -15.78 -0.22 9.43
N LEU A 45 -14.61 -0.58 8.90
CA LEU A 45 -14.32 -1.94 8.43
C LEU A 45 -13.65 -2.83 9.47
N ILE A 46 -13.04 -2.25 10.50
CA ILE A 46 -12.17 -2.96 11.46
C ILE A 46 -12.85 -4.17 12.12
N ASP A 47 -14.13 -4.07 12.43
CA ASP A 47 -14.86 -5.13 13.12
C ASP A 47 -15.14 -6.36 12.23
N ASP A 48 -15.41 -6.14 10.94
CA ASP A 48 -15.77 -7.19 9.97
C ASP A 48 -14.56 -7.68 9.15
N TYR A 49 -13.55 -6.83 8.96
CA TYR A 49 -12.36 -7.07 8.13
C TYR A 49 -11.06 -6.86 8.94
N PRO A 50 -10.79 -7.71 9.95
CA PRO A 50 -9.71 -7.46 10.92
C PRO A 50 -8.30 -7.80 10.41
N PHE A 51 -8.14 -8.27 9.17
CA PHE A 51 -6.83 -8.59 8.60
C PHE A 51 -6.37 -7.43 7.72
N VAL A 52 -5.27 -6.77 8.10
CA VAL A 52 -4.78 -5.56 7.44
C VAL A 52 -3.47 -5.88 6.73
N ALA A 53 -3.51 -5.98 5.41
CA ALA A 53 -2.31 -6.05 4.60
C ALA A 53 -1.70 -4.65 4.40
N MET A 54 -0.37 -4.57 4.51
CA MET A 54 0.36 -3.31 4.50
C MET A 54 1.66 -3.43 3.71
N ASP A 55 1.96 -2.36 2.98
CA ASP A 55 3.19 -2.19 2.20
C ASP A 55 3.57 -0.70 2.11
N THR A 56 4.86 -0.39 1.99
CA THR A 56 5.34 1.01 1.95
C THR A 56 6.29 1.30 0.80
N GLU A 57 6.27 2.55 0.34
CA GLU A 57 7.25 3.08 -0.60
C GLU A 57 8.05 4.21 0.05
N PHE A 58 9.37 4.11 -0.01
CA PHE A 58 10.30 5.01 0.66
C PHE A 58 11.56 5.22 -0.18
N PRO A 59 12.36 6.28 0.08
CA PRO A 59 13.43 6.70 -0.82
C PRO A 59 14.72 5.87 -0.69
N GLY A 60 14.59 4.57 -0.39
CA GLY A 60 15.67 3.61 -0.32
C GLY A 60 16.51 3.68 0.95
N VAL A 61 17.81 3.41 0.80
CA VAL A 61 18.79 3.34 1.88
C VAL A 61 19.96 4.27 1.52
N VAL A 62 20.23 5.26 2.36
CA VAL A 62 21.31 6.25 2.17
C VAL A 62 22.38 6.18 3.25
N VAL A 63 22.08 5.56 4.39
CA VAL A 63 23.00 5.41 5.51
C VAL A 63 23.44 3.95 5.64
N ASN A 64 24.75 3.74 5.69
CA ASN A 64 25.34 2.47 6.09
C ASN A 64 26.03 2.64 7.44
N PRO A 65 25.59 1.95 8.50
CA PRO A 65 26.21 2.06 9.81
C PRO A 65 27.64 1.51 9.76
N VAL A 66 28.58 2.22 10.37
CA VAL A 66 30.00 1.83 10.46
C VAL A 66 30.30 1.41 11.90
N GLY A 67 30.97 0.27 12.07
CA GLY A 67 31.39 -0.20 13.38
C GLY A 67 31.46 -1.72 13.48
N SER A 68 31.62 -2.21 14.70
CA SER A 68 31.49 -3.63 15.03
C SER A 68 30.04 -3.94 15.40
N PHE A 69 29.52 -5.04 14.85
CA PHE A 69 28.15 -5.50 15.10
C PHE A 69 28.21 -6.88 15.74
N LEU A 70 27.26 -7.18 16.63
CA LEU A 70 27.22 -8.46 17.33
C LEU A 70 26.96 -9.63 16.37
N ASN A 71 26.06 -9.41 15.41
CA ASN A 71 25.66 -10.34 14.37
C ASN A 71 25.02 -9.58 13.20
N LYS A 72 24.49 -10.31 12.21
CA LYS A 72 23.85 -9.73 11.03
C LYS A 72 22.54 -9.01 11.39
N GLU A 73 21.81 -9.52 12.36
CA GLU A 73 20.53 -8.97 12.80
C GLU A 73 20.71 -7.60 13.46
N ASP A 74 21.74 -7.44 14.29
CA ASP A 74 22.14 -6.16 14.89
C ASP A 74 22.53 -5.15 13.80
N PHE A 75 23.34 -5.56 12.82
CA PHE A 75 23.65 -4.72 11.65
C PHE A 75 22.38 -4.28 10.90
N ASN A 76 21.49 -5.22 10.57
CA ASN A 76 20.26 -4.94 9.84
C ASN A 76 19.36 -3.97 10.61
N TYR A 77 19.19 -4.19 11.92
CA TYR A 77 18.41 -3.30 12.77
C TYR A 77 19.02 -1.90 12.83
N LYS A 78 20.35 -1.78 12.98
CA LYS A 78 21.04 -0.47 12.97
C LYS A 78 20.88 0.24 11.63
N GLN A 79 20.97 -0.50 10.51
CA GLN A 79 20.76 0.07 9.18
C GLN A 79 19.33 0.59 9.04
N LEU A 80 18.32 -0.22 9.39
CA LEU A 80 16.92 0.19 9.41
C LEU A 80 16.72 1.44 10.28
N TYR A 81 17.16 1.40 11.54
CA TYR A 81 16.99 2.49 12.49
C TYR A 81 17.59 3.80 11.97
N CYS A 82 18.82 3.76 11.45
CA CYS A 82 19.47 4.95 10.92
C CYS A 82 18.74 5.52 9.71
N ASN A 83 18.32 4.67 8.76
CA ASN A 83 17.65 5.12 7.55
C ASN A 83 16.23 5.62 7.82
N VAL A 84 15.43 4.87 8.57
CA VAL A 84 14.07 5.27 8.94
C VAL A 84 14.08 6.62 9.66
N ASN A 85 15.05 6.88 10.55
CA ASN A 85 15.11 8.15 11.27
C ASN A 85 15.41 9.36 10.36
N VAL A 86 16.28 9.21 9.36
CA VAL A 86 16.70 10.34 8.51
C VAL A 86 15.84 10.52 7.25
N LEU A 87 15.21 9.44 6.77
CA LEU A 87 14.38 9.45 5.56
C LEU A 87 12.91 9.66 5.89
N LYS A 88 12.16 10.16 4.91
CA LYS A 88 10.70 10.30 4.99
C LYS A 88 10.02 9.19 4.18
N LEU A 89 8.90 8.71 4.68
CA LEU A 89 8.02 7.80 3.95
C LEU A 89 7.38 8.55 2.78
N ILE A 90 7.16 7.88 1.65
CA ILE A 90 6.51 8.48 0.47
C ILE A 90 5.08 7.96 0.34
N GLN A 91 4.87 6.66 0.57
CA GLN A 91 3.56 6.04 0.50
C GLN A 91 3.38 4.90 1.52
N VAL A 92 2.15 4.69 1.97
CA VAL A 92 1.72 3.42 2.60
C VAL A 92 0.40 2.96 1.98
N GLY A 93 0.31 1.67 1.69
CA GLY A 93 -0.92 1.02 1.28
C GLY A 93 -1.55 0.24 2.42
N PHE A 94 -2.87 0.29 2.56
CA PHE A 94 -3.64 -0.58 3.46
C PHE A 94 -4.75 -1.29 2.71
N THR A 95 -4.86 -2.60 2.93
CA THR A 95 -5.94 -3.43 2.41
C THR A 95 -6.56 -4.23 3.55
N PHE A 96 -7.88 -4.12 3.72
CA PHE A 96 -8.64 -4.82 4.75
C PHE A 96 -9.28 -6.06 4.15
N VAL A 97 -9.12 -7.21 4.81
CA VAL A 97 -9.77 -8.47 4.41
C VAL A 97 -10.39 -9.17 5.61
N ASP A 98 -11.41 -9.97 5.33
CA ASP A 98 -12.05 -10.83 6.33
C ASP A 98 -11.22 -12.12 6.57
N SER A 99 -11.71 -12.98 7.45
CA SER A 99 -11.04 -14.26 7.75
C SER A 99 -10.98 -15.25 6.58
N SER A 100 -11.76 -15.02 5.52
CA SER A 100 -11.75 -15.81 4.29
C SER A 100 -10.82 -15.23 3.23
N GLY A 101 -10.22 -14.06 3.49
CA GLY A 101 -9.39 -13.32 2.54
C GLY A 101 -10.21 -12.50 1.53
N CYS A 102 -11.49 -12.23 1.81
CA CYS A 102 -12.35 -11.42 0.95
C CYS A 102 -12.25 -9.93 1.32
N LEU A 103 -12.27 -9.07 0.30
CA LEU A 103 -12.32 -7.62 0.44
C LEU A 103 -13.69 -7.13 0.94
N PRO A 104 -13.79 -5.89 1.47
CA PRO A 104 -15.07 -5.25 1.74
C PRO A 104 -15.95 -5.15 0.49
N PRO A 105 -17.29 -4.93 0.61
CA PRO A 105 -18.23 -5.08 -0.51
C PRO A 105 -17.96 -4.20 -1.74
N LYS A 106 -17.21 -3.10 -1.58
CA LYS A 106 -16.79 -2.20 -2.67
C LYS A 106 -15.37 -2.47 -3.19
N ASN A 107 -14.71 -3.51 -2.67
CA ASN A 107 -13.32 -3.83 -2.89
C ASN A 107 -12.40 -2.63 -2.62
N ASP A 108 -12.68 -1.91 -1.55
CA ASP A 108 -11.94 -0.70 -1.15
C ASP A 108 -10.53 -1.05 -0.68
N ILE A 109 -9.53 -0.34 -1.22
CA ILE A 109 -8.14 -0.33 -0.75
C ILE A 109 -7.65 1.11 -0.64
N TRP A 110 -6.70 1.38 0.26
CA TRP A 110 -6.21 2.73 0.52
C TRP A 110 -4.75 2.89 0.16
N GLN A 111 -4.43 4.02 -0.46
CA GLN A 111 -3.07 4.46 -0.73
C GLN A 111 -2.87 5.86 -0.18
N PHE A 112 -2.05 5.98 0.87
CA PHE A 112 -1.74 7.24 1.51
C PHE A 112 -0.46 7.83 0.92
N ASN A 113 -0.56 9.06 0.40
CA ASN A 113 0.54 9.75 -0.27
C ASN A 113 1.09 10.87 0.63
N PHE A 114 2.32 10.72 1.11
CA PHE A 114 2.91 11.63 2.10
C PHE A 114 3.64 12.81 1.47
N HIS A 115 3.78 13.89 2.25
CA HIS A 115 4.58 15.03 1.86
C HIS A 115 6.05 14.66 1.66
N PHE A 116 6.57 14.93 0.47
CA PHE A 116 7.97 14.68 0.11
C PHE A 116 8.49 15.78 -0.83
N ASP A 117 9.62 16.40 -0.49
CA ASP A 117 10.22 17.50 -1.26
C ASP A 117 11.64 17.10 -1.72
N LEU A 118 11.80 16.82 -3.02
CA LEU A 118 13.08 16.43 -3.62
C LEU A 118 14.19 17.49 -3.48
N ASP A 119 13.85 18.76 -3.18
CA ASP A 119 14.86 19.80 -2.97
C ASP A 119 15.38 19.81 -1.51
N LYS A 120 14.66 19.20 -0.57
CA LYS A 120 14.92 19.30 0.87
C LYS A 120 15.19 17.97 1.54
N ASP A 121 14.55 16.91 1.07
CA ASP A 121 14.54 15.61 1.72
C ASP A 121 15.67 14.72 1.21
N MET A 122 16.22 13.88 2.09
CA MET A 122 17.26 12.92 1.71
C MET A 122 16.65 11.74 0.96
N PHE A 123 17.36 11.24 -0.05
CA PHE A 123 16.95 10.08 -0.82
C PHE A 123 18.12 9.39 -1.53
N SER A 124 17.90 8.13 -1.93
CA SER A 124 18.72 7.44 -2.92
C SER A 124 18.23 7.80 -4.33
N GLU A 125 19.13 8.29 -5.20
CA GLU A 125 18.80 8.61 -6.59
C GLU A 125 18.19 7.41 -7.33
N ALA A 126 18.76 6.22 -7.13
CA ALA A 126 18.27 5.00 -7.76
C ALA A 126 16.83 4.66 -7.36
N SER A 127 16.46 4.91 -6.10
CA SER A 127 15.10 4.69 -5.61
C SER A 127 14.12 5.72 -6.16
N ILE A 128 14.51 7.00 -6.23
CA ILE A 128 13.67 8.04 -6.82
C ILE A 128 13.41 7.78 -8.31
N GLU A 129 14.43 7.37 -9.07
CA GLU A 129 14.24 7.06 -10.49
C GLU A 129 13.33 5.85 -10.71
N LEU A 130 13.41 4.84 -9.84
CA LEU A 130 12.48 3.71 -9.85
C LEU A 130 11.04 4.15 -9.57
N LEU A 131 10.84 4.98 -8.54
CA LEU A 131 9.51 5.50 -8.19
C LEU A 131 8.92 6.41 -9.27
N LYS A 132 9.73 7.29 -9.89
CA LYS A 132 9.30 8.07 -11.05
C LYS A 132 8.85 7.17 -12.21
N THR A 133 9.60 6.11 -12.48
CA THR A 133 9.26 5.12 -13.51
C THR A 133 7.96 4.37 -13.18
N ALA A 134 7.71 4.13 -11.90
CA ALA A 134 6.46 3.54 -11.41
C ALA A 134 5.26 4.52 -11.41
N GLY A 135 5.47 5.79 -11.75
CA GLY A 135 4.40 6.78 -11.92
C GLY A 135 4.23 7.77 -10.76
N PHE A 136 5.17 7.82 -9.81
CA PHE A 136 5.10 8.77 -8.69
C PHE A 136 5.23 10.22 -9.18
N ASN A 137 4.26 11.05 -8.81
CA ASN A 137 4.25 12.48 -9.06
C ASN A 137 4.78 13.25 -7.83
N PHE A 138 6.09 13.47 -7.78
CA PHE A 138 6.73 14.16 -6.65
C PHE A 138 6.32 15.62 -6.49
N ASP A 139 5.91 16.31 -7.57
CA ASP A 139 5.33 17.65 -7.44
C ASP A 139 4.02 17.61 -6.66
N ARG A 140 3.21 16.57 -6.86
CA ARG A 140 1.99 16.36 -6.08
C ARG A 140 2.28 16.00 -4.63
N HIS A 141 3.22 15.09 -4.37
CA HIS A 141 3.68 14.80 -3.00
C HIS A 141 4.15 16.07 -2.28
N ARG A 142 4.87 16.95 -2.96
CA ARG A 142 5.33 18.21 -2.38
C ARG A 142 4.19 19.14 -1.98
N ASN A 143 3.14 19.25 -2.79
CA ASN A 143 2.10 20.27 -2.63
C ASN A 143 0.83 19.78 -1.93
N GLU A 144 0.50 18.49 -2.05
CA GLU A 144 -0.77 17.88 -1.60
C GLU A 144 -0.54 16.70 -0.65
N GLY A 145 0.72 16.32 -0.42
CA GLY A 145 1.05 15.15 0.39
C GLY A 145 0.71 15.32 1.87
N ILE A 146 0.33 14.20 2.48
CA ILE A 146 -0.08 14.11 3.89
C ILE A 146 1.08 14.44 4.82
N SER A 147 0.79 15.21 5.87
CA SER A 147 1.69 15.34 7.03
C SER A 147 1.83 14.00 7.76
N MET A 148 3.06 13.50 7.87
CA MET A 148 3.35 12.25 8.60
C MET A 148 2.87 12.31 10.06
N MET A 149 2.92 13.50 10.67
CA MET A 149 2.46 13.74 12.04
C MET A 149 0.94 13.58 12.15
N GLU A 150 0.18 14.17 11.23
CA GLU A 150 -1.29 14.07 11.25
C GLU A 150 -1.76 12.64 10.99
N PHE A 151 -1.13 11.94 10.04
CA PHE A 151 -1.36 10.52 9.82
C PHE A 151 -1.07 9.70 11.07
N GLY A 152 0.06 9.96 11.74
CA GLY A 152 0.45 9.28 12.97
C GLY A 152 -0.54 9.47 14.11
N GLU A 153 -1.05 10.69 14.28
CA GLU A 153 -2.11 10.99 15.25
C GLU A 153 -3.38 10.18 14.98
N LEU A 154 -3.88 10.22 13.72
CA LEU A 154 -5.08 9.48 13.31
C LEU A 154 -4.89 7.96 13.47
N LEU A 155 -3.75 7.44 13.06
CA LEU A 155 -3.42 6.03 13.20
C LEU A 155 -3.36 5.62 14.67
N THR A 156 -2.78 6.45 15.55
CA THR A 156 -2.69 6.17 16.99
C THR A 156 -4.07 6.05 17.64
N ILE A 157 -5.02 6.89 17.25
CA ILE A 157 -6.40 6.87 17.79
C ILE A 157 -7.35 5.94 17.02
N SER A 158 -6.92 5.36 15.89
CA SER A 158 -7.75 4.53 15.01
C SER A 158 -8.18 3.19 15.62
N GLY A 159 -7.43 2.69 16.62
CA GLY A 159 -7.57 1.32 17.13
C GLY A 159 -6.83 0.25 16.32
N LEU A 160 -6.36 0.54 15.10
CA LEU A 160 -5.63 -0.41 14.23
C LEU A 160 -4.35 -0.98 14.87
N LEU A 161 -3.73 -0.23 15.77
CA LEU A 161 -2.45 -0.59 16.37
C LEU A 161 -2.58 -1.39 17.66
N ALA A 162 -3.63 -1.14 18.45
CA ALA A 162 -3.77 -1.66 19.81
C ALA A 162 -4.83 -2.74 19.96
N ASP A 163 -5.72 -2.89 18.97
CA ASP A 163 -6.76 -3.91 19.01
C ASP A 163 -6.18 -5.30 18.70
N LYS A 164 -6.29 -6.21 19.66
CA LYS A 164 -5.80 -7.59 19.56
C LYS A 164 -6.52 -8.43 18.51
N ARG A 165 -7.67 -7.96 18.00
CA ARG A 165 -8.40 -8.60 16.92
C ARG A 165 -7.72 -8.37 15.56
N ILE A 166 -6.98 -7.26 15.43
CA ILE A 166 -6.30 -6.92 14.18
C ILE A 166 -5.10 -7.85 13.95
N THR A 167 -5.02 -8.39 12.74
CA THR A 167 -3.88 -9.17 12.27
C THR A 167 -3.22 -8.45 11.10
N TRP A 168 -1.98 -8.00 11.29
CA TRP A 168 -1.19 -7.37 10.24
C TRP A 168 -0.58 -8.43 9.31
N ILE A 169 -0.81 -8.29 8.01
CA ILE A 169 -0.24 -9.14 6.95
C ILE A 169 0.81 -8.31 6.21
N THR A 170 2.03 -8.83 6.10
CA THR A 170 3.15 -8.06 5.55
C THR A 170 4.14 -8.94 4.80
N PHE A 171 5.02 -8.33 4.01
CA PHE A 171 6.06 -9.03 3.24
C PHE A 171 7.38 -8.27 3.32
N HIS A 172 8.44 -8.90 3.85
CA HIS A 172 9.76 -8.26 4.03
C HIS A 172 9.75 -6.90 4.79
N SER A 173 8.86 -6.79 5.78
CA SER A 173 8.34 -5.53 6.29
C SER A 173 9.10 -4.86 7.43
N SER A 174 10.39 -5.15 7.54
CA SER A 174 11.21 -4.54 8.58
C SER A 174 11.19 -3.01 8.49
N PHE A 175 11.43 -2.45 7.29
CA PHE A 175 11.34 -1.02 7.04
C PHE A 175 9.91 -0.49 7.15
N ASP A 176 8.93 -1.22 6.63
CA ASP A 176 7.52 -0.81 6.66
C ASP A 176 7.03 -0.55 8.09
N PHE A 177 7.25 -1.52 8.99
CA PHE A 177 6.95 -1.33 10.41
C PHE A 177 7.83 -0.26 11.04
N GLY A 178 9.09 -0.11 10.62
CA GLY A 178 9.95 0.98 11.05
C GLY A 178 9.32 2.35 10.80
N TYR A 179 8.81 2.58 9.58
CA TYR A 179 8.12 3.82 9.23
C TYR A 179 6.77 3.98 9.92
N LEU A 180 5.98 2.90 10.02
CA LEU A 180 4.72 2.92 10.75
C LEU A 180 4.93 3.30 12.22
N ILE A 181 5.97 2.74 12.86
CA ILE A 181 6.32 3.08 14.25
C ILE A 181 6.83 4.52 14.37
N LYS A 182 7.67 4.96 13.43
CA LYS A 182 8.14 6.35 13.37
C LYS A 182 6.98 7.35 13.24
N SER A 183 5.91 6.99 12.53
CA SER A 183 4.74 7.87 12.38
C SER A 183 4.11 8.27 13.72
N MET A 184 4.23 7.41 14.73
CA MET A 184 3.62 7.61 16.05
C MET A 184 4.51 8.39 17.02
N SER A 185 5.69 8.83 16.58
CA SER A 185 6.74 9.42 17.43
C SER A 185 6.75 10.95 17.39
#